data_AF-A0AAW0SU88-F1
#
_entry.id   AF-A0AAW0SU88-F1
#
_cell.length_a   1.000
_cell.length_b   1.000
_cell.length_c   1.000
_cell.angle_alpha   90.00
_cell.angle_beta   90.00
_cell.angle_gamma   90.00
#
_symmetry.space_group_name_H-M   'P 1'
#
loop_
_entity.id
_entity.type
_entity.pdbx_description
1 polymer ?
#
loop_
_entity_poly.entity_id
_entity_poly.type
_entity_poly.pdbx_seq_one_letter_code
_entity_poly.pdbx_strand_id
1 'polypeptide(L)'
;MEVTAEEASMNRFFSQIEEVLEGIRKIEASVNQVRKKHTEIFSSTDTDEDVKRELDDLTADIKRAGAKVNAKLKEIAPKEVDKEERDSADLRIRRTQHGAATRQFVEAMTQYHHVQEEYRDRCKEKIHRQMRITGKDPTEEELDEMLEKGNIDIFTQGVNHDGNSTGAEAVGRH
;
A
#
# COMPACT_ATOMS: atom_id res chain seq x y z
N MET A 1 15.71 43.44 10.87
CA MET A 1 15.89 43.18 9.43
C MET A 1 14.51 42.94 8.87
N GLU A 2 14.09 43.77 7.91
CA GLU A 2 12.78 43.65 7.27
C GLU A 2 12.89 42.55 6.20
N VAL A 3 12.11 41.48 6.33
CA VAL A 3 12.10 40.37 5.36
C VAL A 3 11.42 40.87 4.09
N THR A 4 12.08 40.75 2.94
CA THR A 4 11.48 41.19 1.67
C THR A 4 10.31 40.28 1.27
N ALA A 5 9.36 40.80 0.48
CA ALA A 5 8.20 40.01 0.03
C ALA A 5 8.62 38.74 -0.75
N GLU A 6 9.74 38.80 -1.48
CA GLU A 6 10.32 37.68 -2.21
C GLU A 6 10.91 36.62 -1.26
N GLU A 7 11.66 37.03 -0.24
CA GLU A 7 12.17 36.13 0.80
C GLU A 7 11.03 35.45 1.58
N ALA A 8 9.98 36.20 1.92
CA ALA A 8 8.80 35.64 2.60
C ALA A 8 8.07 34.60 1.73
N SER A 9 7.96 34.86 0.41
CA SER A 9 7.37 33.93 -0.56
C SER A 9 8.19 32.65 -0.70
N MET A 10 9.51 32.78 -0.76
CA MET A 10 10.42 31.63 -0.89
C MET A 10 10.44 30.80 0.39
N ASN A 11 10.45 31.43 1.57
CA ASN A 11 10.35 30.74 2.85
C ASN A 11 9.06 29.93 2.97
N ARG A 12 7.91 30.52 2.57
CA ARG A 12 6.64 29.79 2.54
C ARG A 12 6.70 28.56 1.62
N PHE A 13 7.33 28.70 0.46
CA PHE A 13 7.50 27.58 -0.47
C PHE A 13 8.34 26.46 0.15
N PHE A 14 9.47 26.79 0.80
CA PHE A 14 10.30 25.79 1.47
C PHE A 14 9.55 25.09 2.60
N SER A 15 8.76 25.81 3.40
CA SER A 15 7.91 25.18 4.42
C SER A 15 6.88 24.23 3.82
N GLN A 16 6.29 24.57 2.67
CA GLN A 16 5.35 23.66 1.99
C GLN A 16 6.05 22.42 1.42
N ILE A 17 7.27 22.56 0.88
CA ILE A 17 8.09 21.42 0.45
C ILE A 17 8.45 20.53 1.63
N GLU A 18 8.83 21.10 2.77
CA GLU A 18 9.14 20.34 3.97
C GLU A 18 7.93 19.54 4.47
N GLU A 19 6.72 20.14 4.47
CA GLU A 19 5.49 19.43 4.80
C GLU A 19 5.21 18.25 3.84
N VAL A 20 5.48 18.43 2.55
CA VAL A 20 5.39 17.35 1.55
C VAL A 20 6.36 16.23 1.86
N LEU A 21 7.63 16.55 2.10
CA LEU A 21 8.67 15.57 2.39
C LEU A 21 8.39 14.81 3.69
N GLU A 22 7.85 15.47 4.71
CA GLU A 22 7.44 14.80 5.95
C GLU A 22 6.27 13.85 5.71
N GLY A 23 5.30 14.24 4.87
CA GLY A 23 4.22 13.37 4.44
C GLY A 23 4.74 12.11 3.71
N ILE A 24 5.75 12.27 2.85
CA ILE A 24 6.39 11.14 2.14
C ILE A 24 7.08 10.21 3.15
N ARG A 25 7.87 10.73 4.09
CA ARG A 25 8.51 9.91 5.14
C ARG A 25 7.49 9.12 5.97
N LYS A 26 6.34 9.73 6.28
CA LYS A 26 5.25 9.04 6.98
C LYS A 26 4.69 7.87 6.15
N ILE A 27 4.53 8.06 4.84
CA ILE A 27 4.10 6.99 3.92
C ILE A 27 5.14 5.86 3.95
N GLU A 28 6.41 6.16 3.73
CA GLU A 28 7.49 5.16 3.75
C GLU A 28 7.57 4.38 5.07
N ALA A 29 7.42 5.06 6.21
CA ALA A 29 7.37 4.42 7.51
C ALA A 29 6.18 3.45 7.64
N SER A 30 5.01 3.87 7.16
CA SER A 30 3.78 3.05 7.17
C SER A 30 3.92 1.84 6.25
N VAL A 31 4.49 2.01 5.05
CA VAL A 31 4.79 0.92 4.10
C VAL A 31 5.72 -0.12 4.73
N ASN A 32 6.75 0.34 5.45
CA ASN A 32 7.65 -0.55 6.16
C ASN A 32 6.95 -1.32 7.30
N GLN A 33 5.97 -0.70 7.97
CA GLN A 33 5.14 -1.39 8.96
C GLN A 33 4.22 -2.43 8.33
N VAL A 34 3.57 -2.11 7.20
CA VAL A 34 2.76 -3.06 6.42
C VAL A 34 3.58 -4.29 6.06
N ARG A 35 4.82 -4.12 5.56
CA ARG A 35 5.70 -5.25 5.24
C ARG A 35 6.00 -6.14 6.44
N LYS A 36 6.23 -5.56 7.62
CA LYS A 36 6.47 -6.31 8.86
C LYS A 36 5.23 -7.10 9.27
N LYS A 37 4.05 -6.49 9.21
CA LYS A 37 2.77 -7.14 9.56
C LYS A 37 2.39 -8.24 8.59
N HIS A 38 2.64 -8.07 7.29
CA HIS A 38 2.53 -9.16 6.32
C HIS A 38 3.45 -10.34 6.67
N THR A 39 4.70 -10.06 7.05
CA THR A 39 5.63 -11.11 7.49
C THR A 39 5.12 -11.82 8.75
N GLU A 40 4.61 -11.07 9.71
CA GLU A 40 4.03 -11.58 10.98
C GLU A 40 2.93 -12.62 10.70
N ILE A 41 1.97 -12.29 9.82
CA ILE A 41 0.87 -13.17 9.40
C ILE A 41 1.35 -14.51 8.82
N PHE A 42 2.46 -14.50 8.06
CA PHE A 42 2.99 -15.74 7.47
C PHE A 42 3.85 -16.55 8.44
N SER A 43 4.39 -15.92 9.49
CA SER A 43 5.19 -16.58 10.52
C SER A 43 4.37 -17.11 11.71
N SER A 44 3.18 -16.56 11.96
CA SER A 44 2.28 -17.07 12.99
C SER A 44 1.47 -18.26 12.48
N THR A 45 1.23 -19.24 13.36
CA THR A 45 0.38 -20.40 13.07
C THR A 45 -1.11 -20.07 13.13
N ASP A 46 -1.47 -19.05 13.91
CA ASP A 46 -2.81 -18.52 14.06
C ASP A 46 -2.89 -17.11 13.53
N THR A 47 -4.09 -16.69 13.17
CA THR A 47 -4.31 -15.38 12.57
C THR A 47 -4.74 -14.42 13.64
N ASP A 48 -3.88 -13.44 13.87
CA ASP A 48 -4.13 -12.39 14.83
C ASP A 48 -5.07 -11.34 14.19
N GLU A 49 -6.33 -11.33 14.64
CA GLU A 49 -7.31 -10.32 14.21
C GLU A 49 -6.85 -8.90 14.54
N ASP A 50 -6.02 -8.72 15.58
CA ASP A 50 -5.43 -7.41 15.89
C ASP A 50 -4.41 -7.02 14.80
N VAL A 51 -3.62 -7.96 14.27
CA VAL A 51 -2.69 -7.70 13.15
C VAL A 51 -3.43 -7.33 11.87
N LYS A 52 -4.57 -7.96 11.58
CA LYS A 52 -5.41 -7.57 10.43
C LYS A 52 -5.95 -6.14 10.58
N ARG A 53 -6.47 -5.81 11.76
CA ARG A 53 -6.97 -4.47 12.05
C ARG A 53 -5.89 -3.40 11.93
N GLU A 54 -4.69 -3.69 12.44
CA GLU A 54 -3.54 -2.79 12.28
C GLU A 54 -3.16 -2.60 10.81
N LEU A 55 -3.22 -3.64 9.97
CA LEU A 55 -2.99 -3.52 8.53
C LEU A 55 -4.02 -2.64 7.83
N ASP A 56 -5.30 -2.75 8.19
CA ASP A 56 -6.36 -1.90 7.66
C ASP A 56 -6.15 -0.44 8.05
N ASP A 57 -5.77 -0.19 9.32
CA ASP A 57 -5.47 1.14 9.83
C ASP A 57 -4.26 1.75 9.10
N LEU A 58 -3.18 0.98 8.91
CA LEU A 58 -2.00 1.40 8.15
C LEU A 58 -2.32 1.70 6.69
N THR A 59 -3.15 0.87 6.05
CA THR A 59 -3.62 1.07 4.68
C THR A 59 -4.41 2.37 4.56
N ALA A 60 -5.31 2.62 5.52
CA ALA A 60 -6.09 3.85 5.56
C ALA A 60 -5.18 5.07 5.78
N ASP A 61 -4.16 4.97 6.63
CA ASP A 61 -3.18 6.02 6.88
C ASP A 61 -2.33 6.34 5.64
N ILE A 62 -1.86 5.33 4.91
CA ILE A 62 -1.12 5.50 3.65
C ILE A 62 -2.00 6.23 2.63
N LYS A 63 -3.26 5.81 2.46
CA LYS A 63 -4.20 6.46 1.54
C LYS A 63 -4.44 7.93 1.92
N ARG A 64 -4.68 8.22 3.20
CA ARG A 64 -4.87 9.59 3.70
C ARG A 64 -3.64 10.46 3.49
N ALA A 65 -2.46 9.96 3.88
CA ALA A 65 -1.19 10.67 3.72
C ALA A 65 -0.88 10.91 2.23
N GLY A 66 -1.06 9.90 1.37
CA GLY A 66 -0.87 10.01 -0.07
C GLY A 66 -1.79 11.04 -0.72
N ALA A 67 -3.07 11.07 -0.33
CA ALA A 67 -4.01 12.08 -0.80
C ALA A 67 -3.59 13.50 -0.39
N LYS A 68 -3.14 13.68 0.88
CA LYS A 68 -2.65 14.96 1.39
C LYS A 68 -1.41 15.43 0.64
N VAL A 69 -0.41 14.56 0.47
CA VAL A 69 0.83 14.87 -0.26
C VAL A 69 0.53 15.24 -1.71
N ASN A 70 -0.32 14.46 -2.39
CA ASN A 70 -0.71 14.73 -3.78
C ASN A 70 -1.42 16.10 -3.92
N ALA A 71 -2.34 16.42 -3.01
CA ALA A 71 -3.02 17.72 -3.02
C ALA A 71 -2.02 18.88 -2.84
N LYS A 72 -1.07 18.75 -1.91
CA LYS A 72 -0.06 19.77 -1.65
C LYS A 72 0.93 19.92 -2.81
N LEU A 73 1.37 18.81 -3.43
CA LEU A 73 2.21 18.82 -4.63
C LEU A 73 1.53 19.54 -5.81
N LYS A 74 0.21 19.39 -5.95
CA LYS A 74 -0.57 20.15 -6.95
C LYS A 74 -0.66 21.63 -6.60
N GLU A 75 -0.85 21.97 -5.32
CA GLU A 75 -0.93 23.37 -4.84
C GLU A 75 0.38 24.14 -5.11
N ILE A 76 1.53 23.51 -4.85
CA ILE A 76 2.84 24.15 -4.98
C ILE A 76 3.48 23.99 -6.37
N ALA A 77 2.74 23.41 -7.33
CA ALA A 77 3.23 23.22 -8.68
C ALA A 77 3.62 24.58 -9.30
N PRO A 78 4.83 24.71 -9.87
CA PRO A 78 5.23 25.96 -10.51
C PRO A 78 4.32 26.24 -11.70
N LYS A 79 3.78 27.46 -11.76
CA LYS A 79 2.93 27.90 -12.88
C LYS A 79 3.73 28.00 -14.17
N GLU A 80 3.05 27.85 -15.30
CA GLU A 80 3.60 28.25 -16.58
C GLU A 80 3.68 29.78 -16.64
N VAL A 81 4.83 30.29 -17.07
CA VAL A 81 5.14 31.72 -17.14
C VAL A 81 5.85 32.01 -18.46
N ASP A 82 5.81 33.28 -18.89
CA ASP A 82 6.46 33.75 -20.10
C ASP A 82 7.99 33.56 -20.06
N LYS A 83 8.63 33.59 -21.25
CA LYS A 83 10.05 33.25 -21.41
C LYS A 83 11.00 34.09 -20.55
N GLU A 84 10.66 35.34 -20.23
CA GLU A 84 11.49 36.25 -19.45
C GLU A 84 11.46 35.94 -17.94
N GLU A 85 10.32 35.52 -17.40
CA GLU A 85 10.22 35.04 -16.00
C GLU A 85 10.78 33.62 -15.84
N ARG A 86 10.92 32.89 -16.96
CA ARG A 86 11.39 31.49 -17.01
C ARG A 86 12.82 31.31 -16.50
N ASP A 87 13.65 32.35 -16.62
CA ASP A 87 15.07 32.33 -16.27
C ASP A 87 15.36 32.82 -14.84
N SER A 88 14.34 33.18 -14.07
CA SER A 88 14.50 33.57 -12.67
C SER A 88 15.04 32.42 -11.81
N ALA A 89 15.98 32.75 -10.91
CA ALA A 89 16.57 31.78 -10.00
C ALA A 89 15.50 31.15 -9.07
N ASP A 90 14.53 31.93 -8.61
CA ASP A 90 13.41 31.45 -7.77
C ASP A 90 12.58 30.39 -8.49
N LEU A 91 12.18 30.63 -9.74
CA LEU A 91 11.40 29.66 -10.51
C LEU A 91 12.19 28.36 -10.77
N ARG A 92 13.50 28.48 -11.04
CA ARG A 92 14.38 27.31 -11.17
C ARG A 92 14.42 26.49 -9.90
N ILE A 93 14.60 27.14 -8.74
CA ILE A 93 14.59 26.48 -7.43
C ILE A 93 13.25 25.77 -7.21
N ARG A 94 12.12 26.45 -7.45
CA ARG A 94 10.78 25.88 -7.30
C ARG A 94 10.57 24.64 -8.16
N ARG A 95 10.93 24.70 -9.45
CA ARG A 95 10.84 23.57 -10.38
C ARG A 95 11.70 22.39 -9.94
N THR A 96 12.94 22.65 -9.53
CA THR A 96 13.85 21.59 -9.08
C THR A 96 13.33 20.91 -7.81
N GLN A 97 12.90 21.69 -6.81
CA GLN A 97 12.38 21.15 -5.54
C GLN A 97 11.07 20.39 -5.74
N HIS A 98 10.11 20.97 -6.48
CA HIS A 98 8.84 20.32 -6.82
C HIS A 98 9.06 19.00 -7.58
N GLY A 99 9.93 19.01 -8.59
CA GLY A 99 10.26 17.81 -9.36
C GLY A 99 10.94 16.73 -8.53
N ALA A 100 11.82 17.09 -7.59
CA ALA A 100 12.44 16.15 -6.66
C ALA A 100 11.42 15.52 -5.70
N ALA A 101 10.58 16.34 -5.07
CA ALA A 101 9.53 15.85 -4.16
C ALA A 101 8.49 14.98 -4.88
N THR A 102 8.12 15.33 -6.12
CA THR A 102 7.22 14.51 -6.94
C THR A 102 7.80 13.14 -7.24
N ARG A 103 9.09 13.05 -7.60
CA ARG A 103 9.75 11.76 -7.84
C ARG A 103 9.77 10.89 -6.59
N GLN A 104 10.12 11.47 -5.44
CA GLN A 104 10.12 10.74 -4.15
C GLN A 104 8.72 10.25 -3.77
N PHE A 105 7.68 11.06 -3.99
CA PHE A 105 6.31 10.66 -3.73
C PHE A 105 5.89 9.48 -4.61
N VAL A 106 6.19 9.54 -5.91
CA VAL A 106 5.90 8.43 -6.84
C VAL A 106 6.66 7.17 -6.41
N GLU A 107 7.94 7.29 -6.06
CA GLU A 107 8.75 6.16 -5.58
C GLU A 107 8.14 5.51 -4.33
N ALA A 108 7.79 6.30 -3.31
CA ALA A 108 7.17 5.80 -2.08
C ALA A 108 5.84 5.08 -2.36
N MET A 109 5.01 5.62 -3.26
CA MET A 109 3.75 4.98 -3.64
C MET A 109 3.97 3.73 -4.48
N THR A 110 4.97 3.69 -5.36
CA THR A 110 5.33 2.49 -6.12
C THR A 110 5.83 1.37 -5.19
N GLN A 111 6.65 1.71 -4.20
CA GLN A 111 7.08 0.76 -3.16
C GLN A 111 5.89 0.19 -2.38
N TYR A 112 4.91 1.03 -2.05
CA TYR A 112 3.66 0.56 -1.44
C TYR A 112 2.92 -0.45 -2.34
N HIS A 113 2.77 -0.16 -3.63
CA HIS A 113 2.11 -1.08 -4.58
C HIS A 113 2.85 -2.42 -4.66
N HIS A 114 4.18 -2.41 -4.75
CA HIS A 114 4.97 -3.64 -4.78
C HIS A 114 4.84 -4.47 -3.49
N VAL A 115 4.78 -3.84 -2.32
CA VAL A 115 4.53 -4.57 -1.05
C VAL A 115 3.15 -5.24 -1.05
N GLN A 116 2.13 -4.59 -1.64
CA GLN A 116 0.79 -5.16 -1.76
C GLN A 116 0.73 -6.31 -2.78
N GLU A 117 1.39 -6.15 -3.93
CA GLU A 117 1.52 -7.22 -4.94
C GLU A 117 2.23 -8.45 -4.35
N GLU A 118 3.37 -8.26 -3.67
CA GLU A 118 4.10 -9.36 -3.02
C GLU A 118 3.23 -10.08 -1.98
N TYR A 119 2.44 -9.33 -1.20
CA TYR A 119 1.52 -9.93 -0.24
C TYR A 119 0.44 -10.76 -0.93
N ARG A 120 -0.17 -10.24 -2.00
CA ARG A 120 -1.17 -10.94 -2.79
C ARG A 120 -0.62 -12.24 -3.38
N ASP A 121 0.57 -12.20 -3.95
CA ASP A 121 1.23 -13.36 -4.55
C ASP A 121 1.55 -14.42 -3.49
N ARG A 122 2.07 -14.01 -2.32
CA ARG A 122 2.29 -14.91 -1.18
C ARG A 122 0.99 -15.55 -0.70
N CYS A 123 -0.12 -14.81 -0.70
CA CYS A 123 -1.43 -15.37 -0.38
C CYS A 123 -1.84 -16.42 -1.41
N LYS A 124 -1.72 -16.14 -2.73
CA LYS A 124 -2.00 -17.13 -3.78
C LYS A 124 -1.21 -18.42 -3.59
N GLU A 125 0.09 -18.32 -3.35
CA GLU A 125 0.96 -19.48 -3.14
C GLU A 125 0.51 -20.34 -1.94
N LYS A 126 0.13 -19.68 -0.84
CA LYS A 126 -0.39 -20.36 0.36
C LYS A 126 -1.68 -21.12 0.03
N ILE A 127 -2.62 -20.50 -0.67
CA ILE A 127 -3.91 -21.09 -1.07
C ILE A 127 -3.68 -22.30 -1.97
N HIS A 128 -2.92 -22.09 -3.03
CA HIS A 128 -2.62 -23.11 -4.01
C HIS A 128 -1.99 -24.35 -3.33
N ARG A 129 -1.07 -24.14 -2.39
CA ARG A 129 -0.48 -25.23 -1.60
C ARG A 129 -1.52 -25.95 -0.74
N GLN A 130 -2.40 -25.22 -0.03
CA GLN A 130 -3.45 -25.83 0.79
C GLN A 130 -4.43 -26.64 -0.05
N MET A 131 -4.85 -26.12 -1.20
CA MET A 131 -5.76 -26.81 -2.10
C MET A 131 -5.14 -28.08 -2.69
N ARG A 132 -3.85 -28.04 -3.06
CA ARG A 132 -3.13 -29.23 -3.55
C ARG A 132 -2.97 -30.32 -2.50
N ILE A 133 -2.83 -29.98 -1.23
CA ILE A 133 -2.84 -30.96 -0.13
C ILE A 133 -4.20 -31.66 -0.06
N THR A 134 -5.30 -30.94 -0.29
CA THR A 134 -6.66 -31.51 -0.36
C THR A 134 -7.00 -32.17 -1.71
N GLY A 135 -6.04 -32.29 -2.62
CA GLY A 135 -6.20 -32.94 -3.93
C GLY A 135 -6.84 -32.07 -5.02
N LYS A 136 -6.91 -30.75 -4.83
CA LYS A 136 -7.40 -29.79 -5.83
C LYS A 136 -6.21 -29.04 -6.46
N ASP A 137 -6.30 -28.72 -7.75
CA ASP A 137 -5.26 -27.97 -8.47
C ASP A 137 -5.89 -26.74 -9.14
N PRO A 138 -6.10 -25.64 -8.38
CA PRO A 138 -6.85 -24.48 -8.86
C PRO A 138 -6.02 -23.64 -9.86
N THR A 139 -6.68 -23.03 -10.84
CA THR A 139 -6.02 -22.11 -11.78
C THR A 139 -5.72 -20.75 -11.13
N GLU A 140 -4.90 -19.93 -11.77
CA GLU A 140 -4.58 -18.60 -11.27
C GLU A 140 -5.82 -17.70 -11.16
N GLU A 141 -6.76 -17.82 -12.10
CA GLU A 141 -8.03 -17.10 -12.08
C GLU A 141 -8.91 -17.53 -10.90
N GLU A 142 -8.95 -18.84 -10.59
CA GLU A 142 -9.68 -19.34 -9.42
C GLU A 142 -9.05 -18.87 -8.11
N LEU A 143 -7.71 -18.82 -8.04
CA LEU A 143 -7.01 -18.24 -6.89
C LEU A 143 -7.32 -16.75 -6.72
N ASP A 144 -7.40 -16.00 -7.82
CA ASP A 144 -7.77 -14.59 -7.81
C ASP A 144 -9.20 -14.35 -7.36
N GLU A 145 -10.14 -15.14 -7.86
CA GLU A 145 -11.54 -15.08 -7.43
C GLU A 145 -11.68 -15.41 -5.93
N MET A 146 -10.89 -16.36 -5.43
CA MET A 146 -10.85 -16.70 -4.00
C MET A 146 -10.28 -15.58 -3.13
N LEU A 147 -9.28 -14.85 -3.63
CA LEU A 147 -8.72 -13.67 -2.95
C LEU A 147 -9.72 -12.50 -2.94
N GLU A 148 -10.38 -12.22 -4.07
CA GLU A 148 -11.36 -11.13 -4.19
C GLU A 148 -12.61 -11.35 -3.34
N LYS A 149 -13.05 -12.61 -3.19
CA LYS A 149 -14.17 -12.97 -2.33
C LYS A 149 -13.87 -12.81 -0.83
N GLY A 150 -12.64 -12.43 -0.47
CA GLY A 150 -12.28 -12.07 0.90
C GLY A 150 -12.41 -13.22 1.88
N ASN A 151 -12.44 -14.47 1.41
CA ASN A 151 -12.55 -15.64 2.27
C ASN A 151 -11.17 -15.96 2.87
N ILE A 152 -10.64 -14.98 3.61
CA ILE A 152 -9.36 -15.06 4.28
C ILE A 152 -9.36 -16.17 5.33
N ASP A 153 -10.53 -16.58 5.81
CA ASP A 153 -10.68 -17.69 6.75
C ASP A 153 -10.22 -19.05 6.20
N ILE A 154 -10.21 -19.23 4.87
CA ILE A 154 -9.60 -20.42 4.25
C ILE A 154 -8.05 -20.38 4.40
N PHE A 155 -7.45 -19.22 4.67
CA PHE A 155 -6.01 -19.00 4.72
C PHE A 155 -5.42 -19.11 6.13
N THR A 156 -6.30 -19.18 7.14
CA THR A 156 -5.99 -18.91 8.56
C THR A 156 -6.32 -20.08 9.47
N GLN A 157 -7.27 -20.93 9.09
CA GLN A 157 -7.49 -22.19 9.78
C GLN A 157 -6.47 -23.20 9.27
N GLY A 158 -5.45 -23.46 10.09
CA GLY A 158 -4.62 -24.65 9.94
C GLY A 158 -5.54 -25.86 9.79
N VAL A 159 -5.34 -26.61 8.71
CA VAL A 159 -5.89 -27.94 8.39
C VAL A 159 -6.48 -28.63 9.63
N ASN A 160 -7.73 -28.27 9.94
CA ASN A 160 -8.59 -28.88 10.95
C ASN A 160 -10.03 -28.74 10.45
N HIS A 161 -10.25 -29.02 9.17
CA HIS A 161 -11.50 -29.67 8.81
C HIS A 161 -11.19 -31.16 8.70
N ASP A 162 -10.93 -31.76 9.87
CA ASP A 162 -10.93 -33.20 10.02
C ASP A 162 -12.27 -33.75 9.56
N GLY A 163 -12.18 -34.89 8.89
CA GLY A 163 -13.28 -35.48 8.17
C GLY A 163 -14.51 -35.71 9.03
N ASN A 164 -15.66 -35.31 8.48
CA ASN A 164 -16.79 -36.21 8.53
C ASN A 164 -16.96 -36.88 7.17
N SER A 165 -16.22 -37.98 7.02
CA SER A 165 -16.69 -39.13 6.28
C SER A 165 -18.11 -39.49 6.73
N THR A 166 -19.09 -39.23 5.88
CA THR A 166 -20.21 -40.16 5.73
C THR A 166 -20.38 -40.39 4.24
N GLY A 167 -19.75 -41.47 3.79
CA GLY A 167 -19.92 -42.02 2.47
C GLY A 167 -21.36 -42.46 2.24
N ALA A 168 -21.72 -42.48 0.96
CA ALA A 168 -22.94 -43.06 0.45
C ALA A 168 -22.89 -44.59 0.51
N GLU A 169 -23.96 -45.22 1.03
CA GLU A 169 -24.48 -46.54 0.65
C GLU A 169 -26.01 -46.44 0.79
N ALA A 170 -26.79 -46.34 -0.30
CA ALA A 170 -27.25 -47.40 -1.18
C ALA A 170 -28.28 -48.38 -0.54
N VAL A 171 -29.53 -48.26 -1.01
CA VAL A 171 -30.48 -49.34 -1.37
C VAL A 171 -31.00 -50.29 -0.27
N GLY A 172 -32.34 -50.37 -0.17
CA GLY A 172 -33.03 -51.67 -0.01
C GLY A 172 -34.14 -51.76 1.03
N ARG A 173 -35.37 -51.94 0.53
CA ARG A 173 -36.47 -52.80 1.04
C ARG A 173 -36.53 -53.07 2.56
N HIS A 174 -37.60 -52.62 3.22
CA HIS A 174 -38.86 -53.38 3.34
C HIS A 174 -40.00 -52.50 3.81
#